data_AF-A0A0Q7W1C1-F1
#
_entry.id   AF-A0A0Q7W1C1-F1
#
_cell.length_a   1.000
_cell.length_b   1.000
_cell.length_c   1.000
_cell.angle_alpha   90.00
_cell.angle_beta   90.00
_cell.angle_gamma   90.00
#
_symmetry.space_group_name_H-M   'P 1'
#
loop_
_entity.id
_entity.type
_entity.pdbx_description
1 polymer ?
#
loop_
_entity_poly.entity_id
_entity_poly.type
_entity_poly.pdbx_seq_one_letter_code
_entity_poly.pdbx_strand_id
1 'polypeptide(L)'
;MTHTDIPTRCLALQLKLMDALDAAWAILERSHDPAEIRKVRDKAKAIGDLAAMARKVAQMTPTARKPPVDVLAAGLAAVQGGAGLGVMAAPLAAPLAAPLAAQAEHARRALDKLKGGRRGRL
;
A
#
# COMPACT_ATOMS: atom_id res chain seq x y z
N MET A 1 5.32 26.71 2.52
CA MET A 1 5.85 25.41 2.04
C MET A 1 4.75 24.39 2.09
N THR A 2 4.21 23.97 0.95
CA THR A 2 3.17 22.92 0.91
C THR A 2 3.84 21.56 1.08
N HIS A 3 3.58 20.89 2.20
CA HIS A 3 4.05 19.53 2.43
C HIS A 3 3.24 18.57 1.54
N THR A 4 3.80 18.21 0.38
CA THR A 4 3.20 17.21 -0.53
C THR A 4 3.31 15.82 0.08
N ASP A 5 2.20 15.09 0.11
CA ASP A 5 2.12 13.73 0.58
C ASP A 5 2.90 12.75 -0.32
N ILE A 6 3.35 11.63 0.27
CA ILE A 6 4.17 10.62 -0.41
C ILE A 6 3.47 10.04 -1.66
N PRO A 7 2.18 9.68 -1.62
CA PRO A 7 1.46 9.19 -2.81
C PRO A 7 1.52 10.15 -3.99
N THR A 8 1.25 11.44 -3.76
CA THR A 8 1.31 12.47 -4.81
C THR A 8 2.72 12.64 -5.38
N ARG A 9 3.77 12.58 -4.53
CA ARG A 9 5.16 12.62 -5.00
C ARG A 9 5.52 11.39 -5.85
N CYS A 10 5.07 10.20 -5.47
CA CYS A 10 5.28 8.98 -6.24
C CYS A 10 4.59 9.05 -7.62
N LEU A 11 3.37 9.55 -7.68
CA LEU A 11 2.65 9.74 -8.95
C LEU A 11 3.37 10.74 -9.87
N ALA A 12 3.78 11.89 -9.33
CA ALA A 12 4.53 12.89 -10.10
C ALA A 12 5.86 12.34 -10.64
N LEU A 13 6.52 11.45 -9.89
CA LEU A 13 7.71 10.75 -10.37
C LEU A 13 7.37 9.76 -11.49
N GLN A 14 6.29 8.99 -11.36
CA GLN A 14 5.86 8.04 -12.40
C GLN A 14 5.59 8.76 -13.73
N LEU A 15 4.88 9.89 -13.70
CA LEU A 15 4.61 10.70 -14.89
C LEU A 15 5.91 11.15 -15.56
N LYS A 16 6.85 11.71 -14.79
CA LYS A 16 8.16 12.12 -15.33
C LYS A 16 8.95 10.98 -15.97
N LEU A 17 8.89 9.78 -15.39
CA LEU A 17 9.58 8.61 -15.93
C LEU A 17 8.92 8.12 -17.23
N MET A 18 7.59 8.19 -17.32
CA MET A 18 6.86 7.89 -18.55
C MET A 18 7.18 8.91 -19.66
N ASP A 19 7.10 10.21 -19.37
CA ASP A 19 7.45 11.26 -20.33
C ASP A 19 8.89 11.08 -20.87
N ALA A 20 9.81 10.66 -20.01
CA ALA A 20 11.19 10.43 -20.40
C ALA A 20 11.37 9.19 -21.30
N LEU A 21 10.54 8.14 -21.11
CA LEU A 21 10.50 6.97 -21.99
C LEU A 21 9.88 7.31 -23.34
N ASP A 22 8.80 8.10 -23.35
CA ASP A 22 8.17 8.56 -24.59
C ASP A 22 9.13 9.44 -25.40
N ALA A 23 9.87 10.33 -24.74
CA ALA A 23 10.94 11.10 -25.38
C ALA A 23 12.07 10.21 -25.92
N ALA A 24 12.44 9.15 -25.20
CA ALA A 24 13.44 8.18 -25.66
C ALA A 24 12.93 7.42 -26.90
N TRP A 25 11.66 7.01 -26.90
CA TRP A 25 11.02 6.33 -28.01
C TRP A 25 10.98 7.22 -29.27
N ALA A 26 10.59 8.48 -29.13
CA ALA A 26 10.57 9.43 -30.23
C ALA A 26 11.95 9.67 -30.88
N ILE A 27 13.04 9.57 -30.12
CA ILE A 27 14.40 9.65 -30.68
C ILE A 27 14.74 8.38 -31.45
N LEU A 28 14.40 7.19 -30.93
CA LEU A 28 14.65 5.92 -31.60
C LEU A 28 13.91 5.79 -32.93
N GLU A 29 12.71 6.37 -33.06
CA GLU A 29 11.95 6.36 -34.31
C GLU A 29 12.57 7.22 -35.41
N ARG A 30 13.30 8.29 -35.04
CA ARG A 30 13.83 9.27 -35.99
C ARG A 30 15.32 9.09 -36.25
N SER A 31 16.06 8.61 -35.26
CA SER A 31 17.51 8.49 -35.31
C SER A 31 17.94 7.19 -35.97
N HIS A 32 18.86 7.33 -36.92
CA HIS A 32 19.56 6.22 -37.58
C HIS A 32 21.04 6.17 -37.19
N ASP A 33 21.47 7.05 -36.28
CA ASP A 33 22.84 7.07 -35.77
C ASP A 33 23.02 6.01 -34.67
N PRO A 34 23.92 5.02 -34.85
CA PRO A 34 24.18 4.02 -33.82
C PRO A 34 24.68 4.59 -32.49
N ALA A 35 25.34 5.75 -32.48
CA ALA A 35 25.81 6.36 -31.23
C ALA A 35 24.66 6.97 -30.43
N GLU A 36 23.76 7.69 -31.09
CA GLU A 36 22.55 8.25 -30.48
C GLU A 36 21.61 7.17 -29.95
N ILE A 37 21.42 6.08 -30.70
CA ILE A 37 20.61 4.93 -30.27
C ILE A 37 21.16 4.32 -28.97
N ARG A 38 22.49 4.16 -28.85
CA ARG A 38 23.13 3.65 -27.62
C ARG A 38 22.88 4.58 -26.43
N LYS A 39 23.12 5.88 -26.63
CA LYS A 39 22.91 6.89 -25.59
C LYS A 39 21.46 6.92 -25.07
N VAL A 40 20.48 6.79 -25.97
CA VAL A 40 19.06 6.74 -25.60
C VAL A 40 18.72 5.46 -24.86
N ARG A 41 19.28 4.31 -25.26
CA ARG A 41 19.13 3.05 -24.53
C ARG A 41 19.74 3.11 -23.13
N ASP A 42 20.92 3.71 -22.98
CA ASP A 42 21.57 3.91 -21.68
C ASP A 42 20.72 4.81 -20.77
N LYS A 43 20.14 5.88 -21.35
CA LYS A 43 19.18 6.74 -20.64
C LYS A 43 17.93 5.97 -20.20
N ALA A 44 17.34 5.17 -21.08
CA ALA A 44 16.19 4.32 -20.75
C ALA A 44 16.52 3.31 -19.64
N LYS A 45 17.73 2.75 -19.64
CA LYS A 45 18.22 1.88 -18.57
C LYS A 45 18.31 2.60 -17.23
N ALA A 46 18.88 3.81 -17.21
CA ALA A 46 18.95 4.63 -15.99
C ALA A 46 17.56 5.00 -15.45
N ILE A 47 16.58 5.27 -16.32
CA ILE A 47 15.17 5.50 -15.93
C ILE A 47 14.60 4.26 -15.22
N GLY A 48 14.87 3.06 -15.74
CA GLY A 48 14.45 1.80 -15.12
C GLY A 48 15.07 1.57 -13.74
N ASP A 49 16.35 1.87 -13.58
CA ASP A 49 17.06 1.72 -12.30
C ASP A 49 16.55 2.73 -11.25
N LEU A 50 16.27 3.98 -11.67
CA LEU A 50 15.65 5.00 -10.82
C LEU A 50 14.23 4.58 -10.38
N ALA A 51 13.43 4.01 -11.30
CA ALA A 51 12.11 3.50 -10.99
C ALA A 51 12.16 2.35 -9.97
N ALA A 52 13.15 1.46 -10.08
CA ALA A 52 13.34 0.37 -9.12
C ALA A 52 13.67 0.91 -7.72
N MET A 53 14.51 1.94 -7.61
CA MET A 53 14.81 2.58 -6.33
C MET A 53 13.58 3.29 -5.74
N ALA A 54 12.80 3.99 -6.57
CA ALA A 54 11.58 4.65 -6.14
C ALA A 54 10.56 3.67 -5.53
N ARG A 55 10.44 2.45 -6.09
CA ARG A 55 9.59 1.38 -5.52
C ARG A 55 10.07 0.95 -4.14
N LYS A 56 11.39 0.85 -3.92
CA LYS A 56 11.95 0.54 -2.59
C LYS A 56 11.58 1.61 -1.57
N VAL A 57 11.73 2.89 -1.93
CA VAL A 57 11.34 4.02 -1.07
C VAL A 57 9.85 4.02 -0.77
N ALA A 58 9.01 3.75 -1.77
CA ALA A 58 7.56 3.65 -1.58
C ALA A 58 7.18 2.52 -0.60
N GLN A 59 7.84 1.36 -0.69
CA GLN A 59 7.62 0.21 0.21
C GLN A 59 8.10 0.46 1.65
N MET A 60 9.03 1.39 1.88
CA MET A 60 9.44 1.79 3.23
C MET A 60 8.37 2.63 3.95
N THR A 61 7.43 3.22 3.21
CA THR A 61 6.34 3.99 3.81
C THR A 61 5.33 3.01 4.40
N PRO A 62 4.97 3.11 5.70
CA PRO A 62 3.95 2.25 6.29
C PRO A 62 2.61 2.40 5.56
N THR A 63 2.30 1.48 4.66
CA THR A 63 0.98 1.39 4.06
C THR A 63 0.00 0.98 5.16
N ALA A 64 -1.03 1.79 5.40
CA ALA A 64 -2.16 1.40 6.22
C ALA A 64 -2.69 0.06 5.70
N ARG A 65 -2.55 -0.99 6.54
CA ARG A 65 -2.96 -2.33 6.18
C ARG A 65 -4.44 -2.28 5.80
N LYS A 66 -4.78 -2.78 4.60
CA LYS A 66 -6.16 -2.86 4.13
C LYS A 66 -6.98 -3.53 5.25
N PRO A 67 -8.05 -2.90 5.76
CA PRO A 67 -8.85 -3.53 6.78
C PRO A 67 -9.30 -4.90 6.26
N PRO A 68 -9.36 -5.93 7.11
CA PRO A 68 -9.93 -7.21 6.73
C PRO A 68 -11.25 -6.96 6.00
N VAL A 69 -11.53 -7.73 4.95
CA VAL A 69 -12.75 -7.56 4.14
C VAL A 69 -14.00 -7.57 5.03
N ASP A 70 -13.96 -8.32 6.14
CA ASP A 70 -15.01 -8.35 7.17
C ASP A 70 -15.19 -7.02 7.91
N VAL A 71 -14.10 -6.30 8.21
CA VAL A 71 -14.13 -4.98 8.85
C VAL A 71 -14.61 -3.92 7.85
N LEU A 72 -14.23 -4.05 6.58
CA LEU A 72 -14.73 -3.19 5.51
C LEU A 72 -16.22 -3.43 5.25
N ALA A 73 -16.65 -4.69 5.23
CA ALA A 73 -18.06 -5.08 5.08
C ALA A 73 -18.90 -4.62 6.28
N ALA A 74 -18.38 -4.76 7.50
CA ALA A 74 -19.03 -4.24 8.71
C ALA A 74 -19.12 -2.70 8.70
N GLY A 75 -18.08 -2.01 8.26
CA GLY A 75 -18.09 -0.55 8.08
C GLY A 75 -19.09 -0.10 7.02
N LEU A 76 -19.16 -0.81 5.89
CA LEU A 76 -20.12 -0.53 4.82
C LEU A 76 -21.57 -0.80 5.27
N ALA A 77 -21.80 -1.89 6.00
CA ALA A 77 -23.09 -2.23 6.59
C ALA A 77 -23.51 -1.21 7.67
N ALA A 78 -22.57 -0.71 8.47
CA ALA A 78 -22.83 0.34 9.45
C ALA A 78 -23.18 1.68 8.78
N VAL A 79 -22.53 2.02 7.66
CA VAL A 79 -22.84 3.23 6.86
C VAL A 79 -24.19 3.10 6.17
N GLN A 80 -24.52 1.93 5.61
CA GLN A 80 -25.84 1.69 5.02
C GLN A 80 -26.96 1.59 6.06
N GLY A 81 -26.66 1.07 7.26
CA GLY A 81 -27.56 1.09 8.42
C GLY A 81 -27.77 2.50 9.00
N GLY A 82 -26.78 3.38 8.87
CA GLY A 82 -26.86 4.78 9.29
C GLY A 82 -27.77 5.65 8.41
N ALA A 83 -27.92 5.30 7.13
CA ALA A 83 -28.86 5.97 6.22
C ALA A 83 -30.34 5.78 6.63
N GLY A 84 -30.64 4.77 7.46
CA GLY A 84 -31.97 4.52 8.03
C GLY A 84 -32.21 5.09 9.43
N LEU A 85 -31.22 5.73 10.06
CA LEU A 85 -31.29 6.14 11.47
C LEU A 85 -31.19 7.66 11.69
N GLY A 86 -31.55 8.46 10.68
CA GLY A 86 -31.79 9.90 10.85
C GLY A 86 -32.98 10.25 11.74
N VAL A 87 -33.66 9.25 12.36
CA VAL A 87 -34.90 9.50 13.09
C VAL A 87 -34.81 9.36 14.60
N MET A 88 -33.88 8.67 15.28
CA MET A 88 -33.89 8.69 16.76
C MET A 88 -32.50 8.52 17.40
N ALA A 89 -32.04 9.60 18.03
CA ALA A 89 -30.82 9.63 18.82
C ALA A 89 -30.99 9.01 20.22
N ALA A 90 -30.09 8.06 20.53
CA ALA A 90 -29.49 7.71 21.84
C ALA A 90 -30.36 7.08 22.96
N PRO A 91 -29.77 6.48 24.02
CA PRO A 91 -28.44 5.85 24.20
C PRO A 91 -28.53 4.42 24.77
N LEU A 92 -27.64 3.48 24.42
CA LEU A 92 -27.39 2.32 25.29
C LEU A 92 -26.01 1.69 25.08
N ALA A 93 -25.20 1.82 26.11
CA ALA A 93 -23.93 1.14 26.27
C ALA A 93 -24.14 -0.38 26.43
N ALA A 94 -23.82 -1.15 25.38
CA ALA A 94 -23.32 -2.53 25.40
C ALA A 94 -23.39 -3.11 23.97
N PRO A 95 -22.25 -3.20 23.25
CA PRO A 95 -21.65 -4.51 23.06
C PRO A 95 -20.11 -4.42 22.91
N LEU A 96 -19.38 -3.99 23.94
CA LEU A 96 -17.91 -3.95 23.92
C LEU A 96 -17.24 -5.08 24.73
N ALA A 97 -17.99 -5.89 25.46
CA ALA A 97 -17.43 -6.94 26.33
C ALA A 97 -17.14 -8.27 25.62
N ALA A 98 -17.96 -8.67 24.64
CA ALA A 98 -17.80 -9.95 23.94
C ALA A 98 -16.54 -10.05 23.04
N PRO A 99 -16.13 -9.00 22.28
CA PRO A 99 -14.96 -9.10 21.40
C PRO A 99 -13.64 -9.20 22.17
N LEU A 100 -13.58 -8.58 23.35
CA LEU A 100 -12.36 -8.53 24.17
C LEU A 100 -12.02 -9.89 24.79
N ALA A 101 -13.05 -10.62 25.24
CA ALA A 101 -12.88 -11.96 25.81
C ALA A 101 -12.35 -12.97 24.77
N ALA A 102 -12.87 -12.91 23.54
CA ALA A 102 -12.42 -13.76 22.43
C ALA A 102 -10.98 -13.43 21.99
N GLN A 103 -10.61 -12.15 21.98
CA GLN A 103 -9.25 -11.70 21.67
C GLN A 103 -8.23 -12.17 22.73
N ALA A 104 -8.62 -12.11 24.01
CA ALA A 104 -7.78 -12.58 25.12
C ALA A 104 -7.51 -14.09 25.05
N GLU A 105 -8.50 -14.89 24.62
CA GLU A 105 -8.34 -16.33 24.47
C GLU A 105 -7.44 -16.70 23.28
N HIS A 106 -7.55 -15.98 22.17
CA HIS A 106 -6.66 -16.16 21.00
C HIS A 106 -5.20 -15.82 21.35
N ALA A 107 -4.97 -14.74 22.11
CA ALA A 107 -3.64 -14.33 22.55
C ALA A 107 -2.97 -15.37 23.48
N ARG A 108 -3.75 -16.00 24.37
CA ARG A 108 -3.26 -17.09 25.25
C ARG A 108 -2.82 -18.31 24.44
N ARG A 109 -3.63 -18.76 23.48
CA ARG A 109 -3.30 -19.90 22.60
C ARG A 109 -2.08 -19.63 21.72
N ALA A 110 -1.86 -18.38 21.31
CA ALA A 110 -0.66 -17.99 20.56
C ALA A 110 0.61 -18.02 21.43
N LEU A 111 0.51 -17.59 22.68
CA LEU A 111 1.59 -17.65 23.67
C LEU A 111 2.00 -19.09 24.01
N ASP A 112 1.04 -20.01 24.13
CA ASP A 112 1.32 -21.43 24.40
C ASP A 112 2.06 -22.11 23.24
N LYS A 113 1.73 -21.76 21.99
CA LYS A 113 2.46 -22.23 20.80
C LYS A 113 3.90 -21.71 20.77
N LEU A 114 4.11 -20.47 21.20
CA LEU A 114 5.45 -19.88 21.29
C LEU A 114 6.30 -20.55 22.39
N LYS A 115 5.67 -20.92 23.51
CA LYS A 115 6.33 -21.65 24.61
C LYS A 115 6.61 -23.12 24.28
N GLY A 116 5.74 -23.78 23.50
CA GLY A 116 5.89 -25.18 23.09
C GLY A 116 6.89 -25.43 21.95
N GLY A 117 7.34 -24.40 21.25
CA GLY A 117 8.16 -24.51 20.03
C GLY A 117 9.64 -24.86 20.21
N ARG A 118 10.08 -25.39 21.36
CA ARG A 118 11.49 -25.73 21.63
C ARG A 118 11.73 -27.18 22.05
N ARG A 119 11.00 -28.14 21.47
CA ARG A 119 11.37 -29.57 21.46
C ARG A 119 11.11 -30.17 20.08
N GLY A 120 11.91 -29.75 19.11
CA GLY A 120 11.93 -30.27 17.75
C GLY A 120 13.32 -30.19 17.12
N ARG A 121 14.36 -30.32 17.94
CA ARG A 121 15.74 -30.55 17.51
C ARG A 121 16.36 -31.53 18.50
N LEU A 122 16.38 -32.79 18.11
CA LEU A 122 17.52 -33.71 18.10
C LEU A 122 17.07 -34.90 17.24
#